data_AF-A0A7S3XSC5-F1
#
_entry.id   AF-A0A7S3XSC5-F1
#
_cell.length_a   1.000
_cell.length_b   1.000
_cell.length_c   1.000
_cell.angle_alpha   90.00
_cell.angle_beta   90.00
_cell.angle_gamma   90.00
#
_symmetry.space_group_name_H-M   'P 1'
#
loop_
_entity.id
_entity.type
_entity.pdbx_description
1 polymer ?
#
loop_
_entity_poly.entity_id
_entity_poly.type
_entity_poly.pdbx_seq_one_letter_code
_entity_poly.pdbx_strand_id
1 'polypeptide(L)'
;GSSESLVTATVLAALVAAMKGRPNQAGLWLGVATHLKVYPIIYALPLGLHLLYQSSEYRWKSRNDADNTAQPTSLWQKFGQDSVNLIKSFFGGGIVNEFGTSALISFLLLFVICYAVDGNRYLWDGLFYHFSRTDHRHNFSAWWFPIYLDYDNPDKMLLGKLLLVPQFALLILIAFVFSGKDLPFALFLQTMVFVVSNKVFTGQYFSWYLALLPLALPGLLAGGDSGGGGGGAPL
;
A
#
# COMPACT_ATOMS: atom_id res chain seq x y z
N GLY A 1 -16.91 19.75 -5.22
CA GLY A 1 -16.88 18.28 -5.32
C GLY A 1 -15.51 17.81 -4.88
N SER A 2 -15.43 16.73 -4.09
CA SER A 2 -14.15 16.25 -3.56
C SER A 2 -13.40 15.43 -4.60
N SER A 3 -12.09 15.63 -4.76
CA SER A 3 -11.23 14.86 -5.69
C SER A 3 -11.01 13.40 -5.24
N GLU A 4 -11.52 13.01 -4.06
CA GLU A 4 -11.39 11.67 -3.51
C GLU A 4 -11.95 10.57 -4.42
N SER A 5 -13.01 10.85 -5.17
CA SER A 5 -13.57 9.88 -6.13
C SER A 5 -12.60 9.59 -7.28
N LEU A 6 -11.85 10.60 -7.75
CA LEU A 6 -10.82 10.43 -8.78
C LEU A 6 -9.62 9.64 -8.24
N VAL A 7 -9.18 9.93 -7.02
CA VAL A 7 -8.11 9.16 -6.35
C VAL A 7 -8.54 7.69 -6.20
N THR A 8 -9.76 7.46 -5.73
CA THR A 8 -10.29 6.11 -5.55
C THR A 8 -10.41 5.37 -6.88
N ALA A 9 -10.94 6.01 -7.92
CA ALA A 9 -11.06 5.42 -9.25
C ALA A 9 -9.70 5.02 -9.85
N THR A 10 -8.69 5.88 -9.69
CA THR A 10 -7.32 5.60 -10.18
C THR A 10 -6.64 4.48 -9.37
N VAL A 11 -6.84 4.40 -8.06
CA VAL A 11 -6.40 3.27 -7.23
C VAL A 11 -7.06 1.96 -7.68
N LEU A 12 -8.39 1.96 -7.91
CA LEU A 12 -9.10 0.77 -8.41
C LEU A 12 -8.63 0.38 -9.81
N ALA A 13 -8.34 1.34 -10.69
CA ALA A 13 -7.76 1.06 -12.01
C ALA A 13 -6.37 0.40 -11.90
N ALA A 14 -5.53 0.86 -10.97
CA ALA A 14 -4.24 0.25 -10.67
C ALA A 14 -4.39 -1.19 -10.14
N LEU A 15 -5.33 -1.41 -9.22
CA LEU A 15 -5.68 -2.74 -8.70
C LEU A 15 -6.10 -3.70 -9.82
N VAL A 16 -7.05 -3.29 -10.67
CA VAL A 16 -7.53 -4.12 -11.78
C VAL A 16 -6.43 -4.42 -12.79
N ALA A 17 -5.56 -3.44 -13.09
CA ALA A 17 -4.42 -3.66 -13.97
C ALA A 17 -3.40 -4.64 -13.39
N ALA A 18 -3.13 -4.55 -12.08
CA ALA A 18 -2.23 -5.46 -11.38
C ALA A 18 -2.78 -6.89 -11.35
N MET A 19 -4.08 -7.07 -11.06
CA MET A 19 -4.72 -8.40 -11.08
C MET A 19 -4.68 -9.05 -12.47
N LYS A 20 -4.68 -8.23 -13.54
CA LYS A 20 -4.52 -8.68 -14.94
C LYS A 20 -3.06 -8.90 -15.35
N GLY A 21 -2.09 -8.75 -14.45
CA GLY A 21 -0.66 -8.91 -14.75
C GLY A 21 -0.11 -7.84 -15.70
N ARG A 22 -0.67 -6.63 -15.69
CA ARG A 22 -0.26 -5.53 -16.58
C ARG A 22 0.56 -4.49 -15.82
N PRO A 23 1.89 -4.68 -15.65
CA PRO A 23 2.73 -3.84 -14.79
C PRO A 23 2.70 -2.36 -15.20
N ASN A 24 2.83 -2.06 -16.49
CA ASN A 24 2.84 -0.68 -16.99
C ASN A 24 1.51 0.04 -16.74
N GLN A 25 0.36 -0.63 -16.92
CA GLN A 25 -0.94 -0.01 -16.64
C GLN A 25 -1.14 0.21 -15.15
N ALA A 26 -0.73 -0.76 -14.31
CA ALA A 26 -0.81 -0.62 -12.86
C ALA A 26 0.07 0.53 -12.36
N GLY A 27 1.28 0.65 -12.89
CA GLY A 27 2.23 1.71 -12.56
C GLY A 27 1.67 3.08 -12.94
N LEU A 28 1.23 3.24 -14.20
CA LEU A 28 0.62 4.48 -14.68
C LEU A 28 -0.51 4.96 -13.76
N TRP A 29 -1.46 4.09 -13.43
CA TRP A 29 -2.60 4.48 -12.60
C TRP A 29 -2.19 4.81 -11.17
N LEU A 30 -1.20 4.10 -10.61
CA LEU A 30 -0.67 4.42 -9.28
C LEU A 30 0.06 5.77 -9.27
N GLY A 31 0.85 6.09 -10.28
CA GLY A 31 1.56 7.37 -10.38
C GLY A 31 0.59 8.54 -10.50
N VAL A 32 -0.47 8.39 -11.31
CA VAL A 32 -1.56 9.37 -11.38
C VAL A 32 -2.26 9.53 -10.01
N ALA A 33 -2.61 8.42 -9.35
CA ALA A 33 -3.24 8.46 -8.04
C ALA A 33 -2.37 9.19 -6.99
N THR A 34 -1.07 8.89 -6.98
CA THR A 34 -0.08 9.47 -6.07
C THR A 34 0.18 10.95 -6.36
N HIS A 35 0.05 11.39 -7.61
CA HIS A 35 0.09 12.79 -7.97
C HIS A 35 -1.15 13.55 -7.47
N LEU A 36 -2.35 12.97 -7.63
CA LEU A 36 -3.59 13.58 -7.17
C LEU A 36 -3.63 13.76 -5.64
N LYS A 37 -3.03 12.82 -4.91
CA LYS A 37 -2.84 12.88 -3.47
C LYS A 37 -1.64 12.00 -3.13
N VAL A 38 -0.74 12.40 -2.23
CA VAL A 38 0.51 11.65 -2.01
C VAL A 38 0.31 10.25 -1.40
N TYR A 39 -0.80 10.02 -0.69
CA TYR A 39 -0.98 8.82 0.14
C TYR A 39 -1.19 7.47 -0.57
N PRO A 40 -1.74 7.37 -1.80
CA PRO A 40 -1.78 6.12 -2.56
C PRO A 40 -0.41 5.47 -2.78
N ILE A 41 0.70 6.18 -2.53
CA ILE A 41 2.06 5.61 -2.47
C ILE A 41 2.14 4.34 -1.59
N ILE A 42 1.29 4.22 -0.55
CA ILE A 42 1.24 3.01 0.31
C ILE A 42 0.90 1.74 -0.47
N TYR A 43 0.26 1.85 -1.63
CA TYR A 43 -0.10 0.71 -2.48
C TYR A 43 1.05 0.27 -3.40
N ALA A 44 2.15 1.01 -3.49
CA ALA A 44 3.28 0.68 -4.37
C ALA A 44 3.87 -0.69 -4.06
N LEU A 45 4.15 -0.96 -2.78
CA LEU A 45 4.74 -2.22 -2.33
C LEU A 45 3.80 -3.43 -2.56
N PRO A 46 2.53 -3.43 -2.11
CA PRO A 46 1.65 -4.58 -2.34
C PRO A 46 1.34 -4.83 -3.82
N LEU A 47 1.16 -3.78 -4.64
CA LEU A 47 0.97 -3.94 -6.08
C LEU A 47 2.21 -4.55 -6.76
N GLY A 48 3.39 -4.03 -6.43
CA GLY A 48 4.65 -4.55 -6.96
C GLY A 48 4.91 -6.00 -6.54
N LEU A 49 4.65 -6.35 -5.27
CA LEU A 49 4.80 -7.73 -4.79
C LEU A 49 3.80 -8.67 -5.47
N HIS A 50 2.55 -8.26 -5.64
CA HIS A 50 1.55 -9.07 -6.35
C HIS A 50 1.98 -9.39 -7.78
N LEU A 51 2.43 -8.37 -8.53
CA LEU A 51 2.95 -8.53 -9.89
C LEU A 51 4.16 -9.48 -9.91
N LEU A 52 5.08 -9.33 -8.96
CA LEU A 52 6.22 -10.23 -8.81
C LEU A 52 5.77 -11.68 -8.57
N TYR A 53 4.86 -11.93 -7.64
CA TYR A 53 4.33 -13.26 -7.37
C TYR A 53 3.62 -13.89 -8.57
N GLN A 54 2.97 -13.09 -9.40
CA GLN A 54 2.32 -13.54 -10.64
C GLN A 54 3.33 -13.83 -11.77
N SER A 55 4.53 -13.24 -11.72
CA SER A 55 5.52 -13.37 -12.78
C SER A 55 6.04 -14.81 -12.93
N SER A 56 6.18 -15.25 -14.20
CA SER A 56 6.73 -16.57 -14.53
C SER A 56 8.15 -16.73 -13.99
N GLU A 57 8.94 -15.66 -13.99
CA GLU A 57 10.32 -15.64 -13.49
C GLU A 57 10.39 -15.98 -12.01
N TYR A 58 9.54 -15.36 -11.17
CA TYR A 58 9.51 -15.63 -9.75
C TYR A 58 9.04 -17.05 -9.45
N ARG A 59 7.97 -17.51 -10.13
CA ARG A 59 7.43 -18.87 -9.96
C ARG A 59 8.44 -19.95 -10.37
N TRP A 60 9.20 -19.72 -11.43
CA TRP A 60 10.26 -20.64 -11.87
C TRP A 60 11.40 -20.71 -10.86
N LYS A 61 11.92 -19.56 -10.39
CA LYS A 61 13.00 -19.53 -9.38
C LYS A 61 12.59 -20.20 -8.08
N SER A 62 11.40 -19.87 -7.57
CA SER A 62 10.87 -20.44 -6.33
C SER A 62 10.69 -21.96 -6.42
N ARG A 63 10.30 -22.49 -7.58
CA ARG A 63 10.19 -23.94 -7.80
C ARG A 63 11.55 -24.63 -7.83
N ASN A 64 12.52 -24.08 -8.56
CA ASN A 64 13.87 -24.66 -8.62
C ASN A 64 14.58 -24.63 -7.26
N ASP A 65 14.40 -23.56 -6.48
CA ASP A 65 14.95 -23.48 -5.13
C ASP A 65 14.34 -24.55 -4.20
N ALA A 66 13.05 -24.86 -4.35
CA ALA A 66 12.40 -25.93 -3.60
C ALA A 66 12.96 -27.32 -3.95
N ASP A 67 13.22 -27.59 -5.25
CA ASP A 67 13.79 -28.86 -5.70
C ASP A 67 15.25 -29.04 -5.23
N ASN A 68 16.02 -27.94 -5.15
CA ASN A 68 17.41 -27.97 -4.70
C ASN A 68 17.58 -28.03 -3.17
N THR A 69 16.57 -27.61 -2.40
CA THR A 69 16.64 -27.56 -0.93
C THR A 69 16.22 -28.90 -0.31
N ALA A 70 17.04 -29.93 -0.50
CA ALA A 70 16.82 -31.28 0.06
C ALA A 70 17.30 -31.44 1.52
N GLN A 71 17.85 -30.39 2.15
CA GLN A 71 18.42 -30.46 3.51
C GLN A 71 17.48 -29.85 4.56
N PRO A 72 17.34 -30.45 5.76
CA PRO A 72 16.53 -29.90 6.84
C PRO A 72 17.19 -28.64 7.39
N THR A 73 16.73 -27.48 6.93
CA THR A 73 17.11 -26.17 7.46
C THR A 73 16.17 -25.76 8.58
N SER A 74 16.66 -25.01 9.57
CA SER A 74 15.80 -24.46 10.62
C SER A 74 14.74 -23.52 10.01
N LEU A 75 13.55 -23.47 10.62
CA LEU A 75 12.45 -22.60 10.15
C LEU A 75 12.87 -21.13 10.00
N TRP A 76 13.70 -20.64 10.92
CA TRP A 76 14.23 -19.27 10.90
C TRP A 76 15.23 -19.03 9.76
N GLN A 77 16.09 -20.00 9.45
CA GLN A 77 16.99 -19.90 8.31
C GLN A 77 16.23 -19.92 6.99
N LYS A 78 15.23 -20.80 6.86
CA LYS A 78 14.38 -20.86 5.66
C LYS A 78 13.64 -19.54 5.46
N PHE A 79 12.99 -19.02 6.50
CA PHE A 79 12.28 -17.75 6.45
C PHE A 79 13.22 -16.58 6.08
N GLY A 80 14.43 -16.55 6.64
CA GLY A 80 15.44 -15.54 6.29
C GLY A 80 15.86 -15.62 4.82
N GLN A 81 16.14 -16.81 4.31
CA GLN A 81 16.56 -17.01 2.92
C GLN A 81 15.45 -16.67 1.93
N ASP A 82 14.21 -17.09 2.20
CA ASP A 82 13.04 -16.78 1.37
C ASP A 82 12.80 -15.27 1.30
N SER A 83 12.93 -14.57 2.44
CA SER A 83 12.82 -13.12 2.51
C SER A 83 13.90 -12.40 1.69
N VAL A 84 15.15 -12.87 1.78
CA VAL A 84 16.27 -12.30 1.00
C VAL A 84 16.08 -12.54 -0.50
N ASN A 85 15.65 -13.74 -0.90
CA ASN A 85 15.41 -14.08 -2.30
C ASN A 85 14.26 -13.24 -2.89
N LEU A 86 13.21 -13.02 -2.10
CA LEU A 86 12.10 -12.16 -2.47
C LEU A 86 12.54 -10.70 -2.65
N ILE A 87 13.31 -10.14 -1.71
CA ILE A 87 13.85 -8.77 -1.82
C ILE A 87 14.71 -8.63 -3.07
N LYS A 88 15.63 -9.57 -3.33
CA LYS A 88 16.46 -9.57 -4.54
C LYS A 88 15.61 -9.62 -5.81
N SER A 89 14.56 -10.42 -5.82
CA SER A 89 13.65 -10.57 -6.96
C SER A 89 12.76 -9.35 -7.14
N PHE A 90 12.42 -8.64 -6.07
CA PHE A 90 11.67 -7.40 -6.13
C PHE A 90 12.47 -6.28 -6.77
N PHE A 91 13.72 -6.08 -6.35
CA PHE A 91 14.58 -5.03 -6.92
C PHE A 91 15.22 -5.42 -8.27
N GLY A 92 15.32 -6.72 -8.57
CA GLY A 92 15.91 -7.22 -9.82
C GLY A 92 14.90 -7.70 -10.86
N GLY A 93 13.62 -7.78 -10.53
CA GLY A 93 12.59 -8.35 -11.40
C GLY A 93 12.15 -7.38 -12.48
N GLY A 94 12.19 -7.83 -13.75
CA GLY A 94 11.80 -7.01 -14.90
C GLY A 94 10.39 -6.42 -14.75
N ILE A 95 9.44 -7.23 -14.28
CA ILE A 95 8.05 -6.82 -14.07
C ILE A 95 7.88 -5.70 -13.04
N VAL A 96 8.67 -5.71 -11.95
CA VAL A 96 8.60 -4.70 -10.90
C VAL A 96 9.25 -3.41 -11.39
N ASN A 97 10.33 -3.52 -12.17
CA ASN A 97 10.99 -2.39 -12.80
C ASN A 97 10.10 -1.71 -13.84
N GLU A 98 9.37 -2.47 -14.66
CA GLU A 98 8.37 -1.93 -15.59
C GLU A 98 7.28 -1.15 -14.84
N PHE A 99 6.70 -1.75 -13.81
CA PHE A 99 5.69 -1.13 -12.96
C PHE A 99 6.23 0.16 -12.31
N GLY A 100 7.38 0.09 -11.65
CA GLY A 100 7.99 1.22 -10.95
C GLY A 100 8.37 2.36 -11.89
N THR A 101 8.89 2.04 -13.07
CA THR A 101 9.24 3.03 -14.09
C THR A 101 8.00 3.72 -14.64
N SER A 102 6.94 2.98 -14.93
CA SER A 102 5.68 3.57 -15.39
C SER A 102 5.01 4.46 -14.33
N ALA A 103 5.05 4.06 -13.06
CA ALA A 103 4.58 4.87 -11.95
C ALA A 103 5.39 6.16 -11.78
N LEU A 104 6.71 6.06 -11.87
CA LEU A 104 7.60 7.22 -11.77
C LEU A 104 7.38 8.19 -12.93
N ILE A 105 7.32 7.71 -14.17
CA ILE A 105 7.12 8.55 -15.35
C ILE A 105 5.77 9.28 -15.27
N SER A 106 4.68 8.57 -14.96
CA SER A 106 3.35 9.19 -14.88
C SER A 106 3.25 10.22 -13.76
N PHE A 107 3.84 9.96 -12.59
CA PHE A 107 3.93 10.94 -11.51
C PHE A 107 4.76 12.16 -11.90
N LEU A 108 5.98 11.96 -12.41
CA LEU A 108 6.90 13.04 -12.76
C LEU A 108 6.38 13.90 -13.90
N LEU A 109 5.72 13.29 -14.90
CA LEU A 109 5.12 14.03 -16.01
C LEU A 109 4.08 15.03 -15.49
N LEU A 110 3.15 14.58 -14.64
CA LEU A 110 2.12 15.44 -14.06
C LEU A 110 2.75 16.48 -13.11
N PHE A 111 3.71 16.07 -12.29
CA PHE A 111 4.44 16.95 -11.40
C PHE A 111 5.13 18.08 -12.16
N VAL A 112 5.85 17.77 -13.25
CA VAL A 112 6.54 18.76 -14.08
C VAL A 112 5.55 19.70 -14.75
N ILE A 113 4.42 19.18 -15.26
CA ILE A 113 3.36 20.02 -15.85
C ILE A 113 2.81 21.01 -14.81
N CYS A 114 2.43 20.54 -13.62
CA CYS A 114 1.90 21.41 -12.57
C CYS A 114 2.94 22.40 -12.03
N TYR A 115 4.19 21.95 -11.86
CA TYR A 115 5.28 22.82 -11.44
C TYR A 115 5.61 23.88 -12.49
N ALA A 116 5.51 23.57 -13.78
CA ALA A 116 5.71 24.55 -14.85
C ALA A 116 4.63 25.65 -14.85
N VAL A 117 3.42 25.35 -14.37
CA VAL A 117 2.30 26.31 -14.28
C VAL A 117 2.38 27.16 -13.02
N ASP A 118 2.58 26.53 -11.85
CA ASP A 118 2.40 27.16 -10.53
C ASP A 118 3.72 27.30 -9.73
N GLY A 119 4.82 26.76 -10.22
CA GLY A 119 6.14 26.84 -9.60
C GLY A 119 6.18 26.37 -8.15
N ASN A 120 6.84 27.14 -7.29
CA ASN A 120 7.02 26.82 -5.87
C ASN A 120 5.70 26.75 -5.10
N ARG A 121 4.63 27.41 -5.57
CA ARG A 121 3.33 27.35 -4.91
C ARG A 121 2.76 25.94 -4.95
N TYR A 122 2.89 25.25 -6.09
CA TYR A 122 2.47 23.86 -6.22
C TYR A 122 3.26 22.93 -5.30
N LEU A 123 4.57 23.14 -5.11
CA LEU A 123 5.36 22.32 -4.18
C LEU A 123 4.83 22.42 -2.75
N TRP A 124 4.57 23.64 -2.28
CA TRP A 124 4.09 23.86 -0.92
C TRP A 124 2.65 23.41 -0.74
N ASP A 125 1.73 23.89 -1.58
CA ASP A 125 0.30 23.64 -1.45
C ASP A 125 -0.06 22.19 -1.83
N GLY A 126 0.57 21.65 -2.88
CA GLY A 126 0.28 20.33 -3.43
C GLY A 126 1.02 19.18 -2.73
N LEU A 127 2.29 19.37 -2.37
CA LEU A 127 3.14 18.28 -1.85
C LEU A 127 3.43 18.43 -0.35
N PHE A 128 4.08 19.52 0.06
CA PHE A 128 4.63 19.65 1.42
C PHE A 128 3.58 19.90 2.50
N TYR A 129 2.49 20.60 2.18
CA TYR A 129 1.40 20.88 3.11
C TYR A 129 0.86 19.60 3.78
N HIS A 130 0.84 18.48 3.08
CA HIS A 130 0.37 17.19 3.61
C HIS A 130 1.24 16.65 4.76
N PHE A 131 2.53 16.99 4.81
CA PHE A 131 3.44 16.53 5.85
C PHE A 131 3.38 17.39 7.11
N SER A 132 3.15 18.69 6.98
CA SER A 132 3.09 19.62 8.11
C SER A 132 1.71 19.71 8.74
N ARG A 133 0.64 19.41 8.00
CA ARG A 133 -0.75 19.57 8.46
C ARG A 133 -1.04 18.87 9.79
N THR A 134 -1.70 19.61 10.70
CA THR A 134 -2.37 19.12 11.92
C THR A 134 -3.81 19.64 11.89
N ASP A 135 -4.73 18.90 12.49
CA ASP A 135 -6.14 19.28 12.53
C ASP A 135 -6.71 18.89 13.90
N HIS A 136 -7.22 19.87 14.66
CA HIS A 136 -7.81 19.65 15.98
C HIS A 136 -9.34 19.76 15.97
N ARG A 137 -9.95 20.20 14.86
CA ARG A 137 -11.40 20.48 14.80
C ARG A 137 -12.20 19.35 14.19
N HIS A 138 -11.66 18.72 13.13
CA HIS A 138 -12.37 17.69 12.36
C HIS A 138 -11.50 16.45 12.15
N ASN A 139 -10.92 15.97 13.24
CA ASN A 139 -9.95 14.88 13.23
C ASN A 139 -10.45 13.72 14.10
N PHE A 140 -10.68 12.57 13.48
CA PHE A 140 -11.11 11.33 14.10
C PHE A 140 -9.93 10.43 14.52
N SER A 141 -8.69 10.87 14.33
CA SER A 141 -7.52 10.07 14.68
C SER A 141 -7.40 9.89 16.20
N ALA A 142 -6.72 8.82 16.60
CA ALA A 142 -6.33 8.62 18.00
C ALA A 142 -5.46 9.76 18.56
N TRP A 143 -4.89 10.59 17.69
CA TRP A 143 -4.07 11.74 18.03
C TRP A 143 -4.85 13.01 18.35
N TRP A 144 -6.16 13.03 18.11
CA TRP A 144 -6.95 14.24 18.27
C TRP A 144 -6.79 14.87 19.66
N PHE A 145 -6.92 14.09 20.73
CA PHE A 145 -6.85 14.61 22.09
C PHE A 145 -5.45 15.13 22.48
N PRO A 146 -4.35 14.39 22.23
CA PRO A 146 -3.00 14.94 22.39
C PRO A 146 -2.74 16.22 21.57
N ILE A 147 -3.15 16.24 20.29
CA ILE A 147 -2.99 17.42 19.42
C ILE A 147 -3.80 18.61 19.94
N TYR A 148 -4.98 18.36 20.50
CA TYR A 148 -5.84 19.39 21.05
C TYR A 148 -5.23 20.04 22.29
N LEU A 149 -4.66 19.24 23.21
CA LEU A 149 -4.06 19.75 24.45
C LEU A 149 -2.73 20.49 24.22
N ASP A 150 -1.88 19.99 23.31
CA ASP A 150 -0.57 20.56 23.03
C ASP A 150 -0.56 21.42 21.74
N TYR A 151 -1.70 21.95 21.31
CA TYR A 151 -1.81 22.70 20.06
C TYR A 151 -0.85 23.91 19.99
N ASP A 152 -0.68 24.60 21.12
CA ASP A 152 0.23 25.76 21.24
C ASP A 152 1.69 25.36 21.54
N ASN A 153 1.98 24.05 21.71
CA ASN A 153 3.30 23.51 22.06
C ASN A 153 3.70 22.34 21.14
N PRO A 154 3.91 22.59 19.83
CA PRO A 154 4.14 21.54 18.82
C PRO A 154 5.40 20.69 19.07
N ASP A 155 6.36 21.21 19.84
CA ASP A 155 7.64 20.56 20.15
C ASP A 155 7.49 19.29 21.00
N LYS A 156 6.33 19.09 21.65
CA LYS A 156 6.06 17.94 22.52
C LYS A 156 5.56 16.69 21.78
N MET A 157 5.32 16.75 20.47
CA MET A 157 4.78 15.63 19.68
C MET A 157 5.82 14.54 19.31
N LEU A 158 6.82 14.26 20.16
CA LEU A 158 7.80 13.19 19.92
C LEU A 158 7.13 11.82 19.76
N LEU A 159 6.05 11.56 20.51
CA LEU A 159 5.28 10.32 20.42
C LEU A 159 4.70 10.08 19.02
N GLY A 160 4.25 11.16 18.34
CA GLY A 160 3.78 11.12 16.95
C GLY A 160 4.83 10.64 15.96
N LYS A 161 6.09 11.04 16.16
CA LYS A 161 7.21 10.60 15.32
C LYS A 161 7.59 9.15 15.61
N LEU A 162 7.49 8.70 16.86
CA LEU A 162 7.80 7.32 17.24
C LEU A 162 6.82 6.30 16.66
N LEU A 163 5.54 6.67 16.52
CA LEU A 163 4.52 5.77 15.95
C LEU A 163 4.59 5.63 14.41
N LEU A 164 5.42 6.43 13.72
CA LEU A 164 5.72 6.20 12.30
C LEU A 164 6.43 4.85 12.07
N VAL A 165 7.31 4.44 12.98
CA VAL A 165 8.07 3.18 12.85
C VAL A 165 7.16 1.95 12.86
N PRO A 166 6.30 1.73 13.89
CA PRO A 166 5.37 0.61 13.87
C PRO A 166 4.35 0.72 12.74
N GLN A 167 3.94 1.92 12.34
CA GLN A 167 3.08 2.12 11.17
C GLN A 167 3.75 1.58 9.89
N PHE A 168 4.95 2.04 9.53
CA PHE A 168 5.65 1.55 8.34
C PHE A 168 5.96 0.06 8.42
N ALA A 169 6.34 -0.44 9.59
CA ALA A 169 6.57 -1.87 9.78
C ALA A 169 5.32 -2.71 9.49
N LEU A 170 4.14 -2.27 9.96
CA LEU A 170 2.88 -2.94 9.68
C LEU A 170 2.48 -2.87 8.21
N LEU A 171 2.65 -1.72 7.55
CA LEU A 171 2.40 -1.59 6.11
C LEU A 171 3.30 -2.55 5.31
N ILE A 172 4.59 -2.62 5.64
CA ILE A 172 5.52 -3.57 5.03
C ILE A 172 5.06 -5.01 5.28
N LEU A 173 4.77 -5.36 6.54
CA LEU A 173 4.34 -6.70 6.93
C LEU A 173 3.08 -7.14 6.16
N ILE A 174 2.05 -6.29 6.09
CA ILE A 174 0.82 -6.57 5.35
C ILE A 174 1.12 -6.84 3.88
N ALA A 175 1.99 -6.04 3.26
CA ALA A 175 2.36 -6.23 1.87
C ALA A 175 3.02 -7.60 1.64
N PHE A 176 3.98 -7.99 2.49
CA PHE A 176 4.64 -9.29 2.37
C PHE A 176 3.71 -10.48 2.65
N VAL A 177 2.79 -10.36 3.62
CA VAL A 177 1.93 -11.48 4.05
C VAL A 177 0.77 -11.73 3.09
N PHE A 178 0.16 -10.69 2.52
CA PHE A 178 -1.12 -10.79 1.81
C PHE A 178 -1.04 -10.56 0.31
N SER A 179 -0.05 -9.85 -0.23
CA SER A 179 -0.05 -9.47 -1.66
C SER A 179 0.01 -10.65 -2.62
N GLY A 180 0.60 -11.77 -2.21
CA GLY A 180 0.61 -13.02 -2.99
C GLY A 180 -0.65 -13.87 -2.85
N LYS A 181 -1.55 -13.56 -1.92
CA LYS A 181 -2.74 -14.36 -1.58
C LYS A 181 -4.04 -13.66 -2.00
N ASP A 182 -4.23 -12.43 -1.51
CA ASP A 182 -5.42 -11.62 -1.75
C ASP A 182 -5.01 -10.15 -1.80
N LEU A 183 -4.85 -9.62 -3.01
CA LEU A 183 -4.43 -8.25 -3.24
C LEU A 183 -5.50 -7.23 -2.79
N PRO A 184 -6.79 -7.36 -3.16
CA PRO A 184 -7.82 -6.46 -2.63
C PRO A 184 -7.85 -6.37 -1.10
N PHE A 185 -7.74 -7.51 -0.41
CA PHE A 185 -7.64 -7.54 1.05
C PHE A 185 -6.37 -6.86 1.56
N ALA A 186 -5.22 -7.11 0.92
CA ALA A 186 -3.98 -6.43 1.25
C ALA A 186 -4.10 -4.90 1.14
N LEU A 187 -4.66 -4.39 0.04
CA LEU A 187 -4.86 -2.95 -0.16
C LEU A 187 -5.83 -2.38 0.89
N PHE A 188 -6.92 -3.08 1.19
CA PHE A 188 -7.86 -2.68 2.24
C PHE A 188 -7.17 -2.55 3.61
N LEU A 189 -6.38 -3.55 4.01
CA LEU A 189 -5.62 -3.52 5.26
C LEU A 189 -4.57 -2.40 5.28
N GLN A 190 -3.89 -2.14 4.15
CA GLN A 190 -2.98 -1.00 4.02
C GLN A 190 -3.70 0.31 4.31
N THR A 191 -4.87 0.53 3.70
CA THR A 191 -5.69 1.72 3.94
C THR A 191 -6.09 1.83 5.42
N MET A 192 -6.53 0.73 6.03
CA MET A 192 -6.92 0.68 7.45
C MET A 192 -5.78 1.08 8.37
N VAL A 193 -4.65 0.40 8.28
CA VAL A 193 -3.48 0.69 9.12
C VAL A 193 -2.96 2.11 8.87
N PHE A 194 -2.92 2.53 7.60
CA PHE A 194 -2.45 3.86 7.24
C PHE A 194 -3.31 4.96 7.89
N VAL A 195 -4.64 4.87 7.77
CA VAL A 195 -5.53 5.92 8.24
C VAL A 195 -5.65 5.90 9.77
N VAL A 196 -5.77 4.72 10.41
CA VAL A 196 -5.89 4.62 11.88
C VAL A 196 -4.63 5.13 12.58
N SER A 197 -3.46 4.92 11.98
CA SER A 197 -2.18 5.34 12.57
C SER A 197 -1.83 6.81 12.28
N ASN A 198 -2.56 7.46 11.36
CA ASN A 198 -2.23 8.81 10.92
C ASN A 198 -2.65 9.91 11.91
N LYS A 199 -1.86 10.98 11.98
CA LYS A 199 -2.12 12.15 12.84
C LYS A 199 -3.37 12.95 12.44
N VAL A 200 -3.78 12.87 11.17
CA VAL A 200 -4.96 13.56 10.64
C VAL A 200 -5.81 12.53 9.92
N PHE A 201 -6.98 12.25 10.48
CA PHE A 201 -7.99 11.37 9.91
C PHE A 201 -9.30 12.15 9.79
N THR A 202 -9.71 12.48 8.57
CA THR A 202 -10.98 13.16 8.28
C THR A 202 -11.99 12.17 7.69
N GLY A 203 -13.28 12.53 7.69
CA GLY A 203 -14.32 11.66 7.12
C GLY A 203 -14.16 11.37 5.62
N GLN A 204 -13.32 12.13 4.91
CA GLN A 204 -13.05 11.90 3.49
C GLN A 204 -12.35 10.57 3.22
N TYR A 205 -11.55 10.05 4.17
CA TYR A 205 -10.88 8.76 4.01
C TYR A 205 -11.87 7.57 4.01
N PHE A 206 -13.12 7.77 4.48
CA PHE A 206 -14.14 6.72 4.41
C PHE A 206 -14.43 6.26 2.99
N SER A 207 -14.28 7.12 1.99
CA SER A 207 -14.48 6.72 0.58
C SER A 207 -13.45 5.67 0.13
N TRP A 208 -12.23 5.67 0.68
CA TRP A 208 -11.18 4.71 0.33
C TRP A 208 -11.51 3.33 0.89
N TYR A 209 -11.98 3.28 2.14
CA TYR A 209 -12.43 2.04 2.76
C TYR A 209 -13.62 1.44 2.04
N LEU A 210 -14.65 2.25 1.80
CA LEU A 210 -15.90 1.78 1.22
C LEU A 210 -15.73 1.31 -0.22
N ALA A 211 -14.74 1.84 -0.96
CA ALA A 211 -14.42 1.37 -2.30
C ALA A 211 -13.68 0.02 -2.31
N LEU A 212 -12.84 -0.25 -1.31
CA LEU A 212 -12.08 -1.51 -1.23
C LEU A 212 -12.83 -2.61 -0.45
N LEU A 213 -13.72 -2.24 0.46
CA LEU A 213 -14.43 -3.17 1.36
C LEU A 213 -15.20 -4.28 0.60
N PRO A 214 -16.01 -4.00 -0.44
CA PRO A 214 -16.71 -5.05 -1.18
C PRO A 214 -15.75 -6.04 -1.85
N LEU A 215 -14.58 -5.57 -2.27
CA LEU A 215 -13.55 -6.39 -2.93
C LEU A 215 -12.77 -7.24 -1.92
N ALA A 216 -12.61 -6.75 -0.70
CA ALA A 216 -11.93 -7.44 0.40
C ALA A 216 -12.83 -8.43 1.17
N LEU A 217 -14.16 -8.35 1.00
CA LEU A 217 -15.14 -9.14 1.75
C LEU A 217 -14.92 -10.67 1.63
N PRO A 218 -14.65 -11.25 0.44
CA PRO A 218 -14.42 -12.69 0.34
C PRO A 218 -13.25 -13.17 1.19
N GLY A 219 -12.13 -12.43 1.21
CA GLY A 219 -10.98 -12.73 2.05
C GLY A 219 -11.28 -12.61 3.55
N LEU A 220 -12.13 -11.64 3.93
CA LEU A 220 -12.54 -11.45 5.33
C LEU A 220 -13.44 -12.58 5.83
N LEU A 221 -14.36 -13.07 4.99
CA LEU A 221 -15.24 -14.19 5.33
C LEU A 221 -14.49 -15.53 5.34
N ALA A 222 -13.56 -15.74 4.41
CA ALA A 222 -12.74 -16.96 4.35
C ALA A 222 -11.86 -17.17 5.60
N GLY A 223 -11.48 -16.10 6.30
CA GLY A 223 -10.76 -16.19 7.58
C GLY A 223 -11.63 -16.70 8.74
N GLY A 224 -12.95 -16.50 8.68
CA GLY A 224 -13.91 -16.89 9.72
C GLY A 224 -14.26 -18.38 9.74
N ASP A 225 -14.19 -19.05 8.57
CA ASP A 225 -14.58 -20.46 8.43
C ASP A 225 -13.52 -21.46 8.90
N SER A 226 -12.32 -20.99 9.28
CA SER A 226 -11.27 -21.87 9.83
C SER A 226 -11.54 -22.39 11.26
N GLY A 227 -12.69 -22.04 11.86
CA GLY A 227 -13.14 -22.51 13.18
C GLY A 227 -14.29 -23.53 13.18
N GLY A 228 -14.79 -23.97 12.02
CA GLY A 228 -15.94 -24.89 11.92
C GLY A 228 -15.60 -26.17 11.17
N GLY A 229 -15.29 -27.25 11.89
CA GLY A 229 -15.19 -28.57 11.29
C GLY A 229 -16.55 -29.04 10.74
N GLY A 230 -16.54 -29.66 9.55
CA GLY A 230 -17.71 -30.38 9.03
C GLY A 230 -17.63 -30.58 7.54
N GLY A 231 -17.34 -31.80 7.10
CA GLY A 231 -17.11 -32.16 5.71
C GLY A 231 -18.33 -32.00 4.79
N GLY A 232 -18.04 -31.90 3.49
CA GLY A 232 -19.03 -31.98 2.43
C GLY A 232 -18.54 -31.38 1.12
N ALA A 233 -17.89 -32.20 0.29
CA ALA A 233 -17.65 -31.90 -1.12
C ALA A 233 -18.93 -32.16 -1.96
N PRO A 234 -18.91 -32.01 -3.30
CA PRO A 234 -19.26 -30.81 -4.04
C PRO A 234 -20.52 -30.98 -4.91
N LEU A 235 -21.01 -29.88 -5.49
CA LEU A 235 -21.65 -29.84 -6.82
C LEU A 235 -21.17 -28.59 -7.57
#